data_AF-A0A355B7W4-F1
#
_entry.id   AF-A0A355B7W4-F1
#
_cell.length_a   1.000
_cell.length_b   1.000
_cell.length_c   1.000
_cell.angle_alpha   90.00
_cell.angle_beta   90.00
_cell.angle_gamma   90.00
#
_symmetry.space_group_name_H-M   'P 1'
#
loop_
_entity.id
_entity.type
_entity.pdbx_description
1 polymer ?
#
loop_
_entity_poly.entity_id
_entity_poly.type
_entity_poly.pdbx_seq_one_letter_code
_entity_poly.pdbx_strand_id
1 'polypeptide(L)'
;KGRGTKGQIVAIVALALPAIAGGAALAVDVGHIFVAKSAIQTAVDAGARAGTAVLAEGGSQAATTASANSFVSQNLSTIPYLATITPVISFPTSESVKVTIEHNLSLYFA
;
A
#
# COMPACT_ATOMS: atom_id res chain seq x y z
N LYS A 1 -54.40 0.97 18.04
CA LYS A 1 -53.64 2.24 18.10
C LYS A 1 -52.16 1.89 18.33
N GLY A 2 -51.31 1.92 17.30
CA GLY A 2 -49.91 1.46 17.40
C GLY A 2 -49.03 1.80 16.20
N ARG A 3 -49.47 2.74 15.35
CA ARG A 3 -48.80 3.10 14.10
C ARG A 3 -47.70 4.17 14.27
N GLY A 4 -47.78 5.01 15.31
CA GLY A 4 -46.84 6.12 15.52
C GLY A 4 -45.43 5.70 15.92
N THR A 5 -45.28 4.72 16.82
CA THR A 5 -43.96 4.23 17.26
C THR A 5 -43.24 3.45 16.16
N LYS A 6 -43.96 2.65 15.36
CA LYS A 6 -43.38 1.89 14.26
C LYS A 6 -42.90 2.79 13.11
N GLY A 7 -43.64 3.85 12.77
CA GLY A 7 -43.23 4.81 11.73
C GLY A 7 -42.01 5.64 12.09
N GLN A 8 -41.88 6.03 13.36
CA GLN A 8 -40.73 6.79 13.85
C GLN A 8 -39.43 5.96 13.83
N ILE A 9 -39.51 4.67 14.18
CA ILE A 9 -38.37 3.75 14.08
C ILE A 9 -37.89 3.63 12.63
N VAL A 10 -38.82 3.52 11.66
CA VAL A 10 -38.47 3.46 10.23
C VAL A 10 -37.72 4.72 9.79
N ALA A 11 -38.13 5.91 10.23
CA ALA A 11 -37.44 7.15 9.90
C ALA A 11 -36.01 7.21 10.48
N ILE A 12 -35.84 6.78 11.73
CA ILE A 12 -34.52 6.72 12.38
C ILE A 12 -33.60 5.73 11.66
N VAL A 13 -34.10 4.53 11.33
CA VAL A 13 -33.33 3.51 10.62
C VAL A 13 -32.96 3.97 9.21
N ALA A 14 -33.90 4.61 8.49
CA ALA A 14 -33.64 5.13 7.15
C ALA A 14 -32.53 6.19 7.11
N LEU A 15 -32.38 6.99 8.18
CA LEU A 15 -31.29 7.97 8.31
C LEU A 15 -30.00 7.35 8.85
N ALA A 16 -30.09 6.34 9.72
CA ALA A 16 -28.93 5.67 10.27
C ALA A 16 -28.21 4.77 9.25
N LEU A 17 -28.95 4.15 8.32
CA LEU A 17 -28.37 3.23 7.33
C LEU A 17 -27.31 3.91 6.42
N PRO A 18 -27.56 5.09 5.80
CA PRO A 18 -26.52 5.80 5.06
C PRO A 18 -25.31 6.18 5.91
N ALA A 19 -25.51 6.55 7.17
CA ALA A 19 -24.42 6.92 8.06
C ALA A 19 -23.51 5.71 8.37
N ILE A 20 -24.10 4.54 8.64
CA ILE A 20 -23.35 3.29 8.86
C ILE A 20 -22.67 2.84 7.56
N ALA A 21 -23.35 2.90 6.43
CA ALA A 21 -22.79 2.54 5.13
C ALA A 21 -21.62 3.45 4.74
N GLY A 22 -21.74 4.77 4.96
CA GLY A 22 -20.66 5.73 4.74
C GLY A 22 -19.45 5.47 5.66
N GLY A 23 -19.70 5.15 6.94
CA GLY A 23 -18.63 4.76 7.86
C GLY A 23 -17.91 3.48 7.42
N ALA A 24 -18.65 2.49 6.94
CA ALA A 24 -18.08 1.25 6.42
C ALA A 24 -17.26 1.48 5.13
N ALA A 25 -17.76 2.31 4.22
CA ALA A 25 -17.05 2.70 2.99
C ALA A 25 -15.69 3.35 3.30
N LEU A 26 -15.68 4.32 4.23
CA LEU A 26 -14.45 4.96 4.70
C LEU A 26 -13.47 3.97 5.34
N ALA A 27 -13.99 3.02 6.13
CA ALA A 27 -13.16 2.00 6.76
C ALA A 27 -12.46 1.10 5.73
N VAL A 28 -13.15 0.75 4.63
CA VAL A 28 -12.58 -0.04 3.53
C VAL A 28 -11.46 0.72 2.82
N ASP A 29 -11.69 2.00 2.48
CA ASP A 29 -10.68 2.82 1.79
C ASP A 29 -9.42 3.02 2.65
N VAL A 30 -9.58 3.36 3.93
CA VAL A 30 -8.46 3.52 4.85
C VAL A 30 -7.72 2.19 5.04
N GLY A 31 -8.46 1.08 5.18
CA GLY A 31 -7.86 -0.25 5.27
C GLY A 31 -7.03 -0.59 4.03
N HIS A 32 -7.53 -0.28 2.84
CA HIS A 32 -6.83 -0.50 1.58
C HIS A 32 -5.51 0.29 1.52
N ILE A 33 -5.53 1.59 1.87
CA ILE A 33 -4.32 2.43 1.94
C ILE A 33 -3.30 1.84 2.90
N PHE A 34 -3.74 1.38 4.07
CA PHE A 34 -2.83 0.86 5.11
C PHE A 34 -2.13 -0.43 4.68
N VAL A 35 -2.87 -1.35 4.06
CA VAL A 35 -2.32 -2.60 3.52
C VAL A 35 -1.31 -2.29 2.42
N ALA A 36 -1.67 -1.42 1.47
CA ALA A 36 -0.78 -1.02 0.38
C ALA A 36 0.52 -0.39 0.91
N LYS A 37 0.41 0.54 1.87
CA LYS A 37 1.54 1.19 2.50
C LYS A 37 2.47 0.19 3.20
N SER A 38 1.91 -0.73 3.98
CA SER A 38 2.68 -1.75 4.71
C SER A 38 3.45 -2.67 3.75
N ALA A 39 2.81 -3.10 2.66
CA ALA A 39 3.43 -3.92 1.64
C ALA A 39 4.56 -3.19 0.91
N ILE A 40 4.35 -1.93 0.52
CA ILE A 40 5.37 -1.09 -0.12
C ILE A 40 6.56 -0.90 0.82
N GLN A 41 6.33 -0.60 2.10
CA GLN A 41 7.41 -0.43 3.08
C GLN A 41 8.24 -1.72 3.23
N THR A 42 7.58 -2.87 3.33
CA THR A 42 8.26 -4.17 3.40
C THR A 42 9.10 -4.43 2.15
N ALA A 43 8.57 -4.12 0.97
CA ALA A 43 9.29 -4.30 -0.29
C ALA A 43 10.50 -3.36 -0.41
N VAL A 44 10.35 -2.09 -0.01
CA VAL A 44 11.45 -1.12 0.02
C VAL A 44 12.56 -1.57 0.96
N ASP A 45 12.22 -2.01 2.17
CA ASP A 45 13.21 -2.46 3.16
C ASP A 45 13.95 -3.72 2.68
N ALA A 46 13.23 -4.65 2.06
CA ALA A 46 13.82 -5.84 1.44
C ALA A 46 14.76 -5.46 0.28
N GLY A 47 14.33 -4.55 -0.60
CA GLY A 47 15.12 -4.04 -1.71
C GLY A 47 16.37 -3.29 -1.26
N ALA A 48 16.24 -2.42 -0.25
CA ALA A 48 17.36 -1.68 0.32
C ALA A 48 18.39 -2.65 0.92
N ARG A 49 17.95 -3.63 1.71
CA ARG A 49 18.83 -4.65 2.28
C ARG A 49 19.53 -5.46 1.19
N ALA A 50 18.79 -5.96 0.20
CA ALA A 50 19.37 -6.74 -0.90
C ALA A 50 20.37 -5.92 -1.73
N GLY A 51 20.08 -4.64 -1.98
CA GLY A 51 20.98 -3.74 -2.68
C GLY A 51 22.25 -3.46 -1.87
N THR A 52 22.11 -3.15 -0.57
CA THR A 52 23.28 -2.91 0.31
C THR A 52 24.17 -4.14 0.45
N ALA A 53 23.61 -5.35 0.48
CA ALA A 53 24.39 -6.58 0.53
C ALA A 53 25.29 -6.73 -0.71
N VAL A 54 24.74 -6.52 -1.91
CA VAL A 54 25.51 -6.59 -3.16
C VAL A 54 26.57 -5.49 -3.23
N LEU A 55 26.26 -4.28 -2.75
CA LEU A 55 27.22 -3.19 -2.71
C LEU A 55 28.37 -3.48 -1.74
N ALA A 56 28.07 -4.07 -0.57
CA ALA A 56 29.06 -4.45 0.43
C ALA A 56 30.01 -5.56 -0.05
N GLU A 57 29.54 -6.44 -0.93
CA GLU A 57 30.36 -7.48 -1.59
C GLU A 57 31.23 -6.93 -2.74
N GLY A 58 31.20 -5.61 -2.99
CA GLY A 58 31.96 -4.96 -4.07
C GLY A 58 31.27 -5.03 -5.43
N GLY A 59 29.97 -5.32 -5.47
CA GLY A 59 29.18 -5.36 -6.69
C GLY A 59 29.03 -4.00 -7.37
N SER A 60 28.77 -4.01 -8.68
CA SER A 60 28.52 -2.79 -9.44
C SER A 60 27.16 -2.17 -9.09
N GLN A 61 26.97 -0.87 -9.40
CA GLN A 61 25.67 -0.21 -9.25
C GLN A 61 24.57 -0.89 -10.07
N ALA A 62 24.90 -1.46 -11.23
CA ALA A 62 23.97 -2.21 -12.07
C ALA A 62 23.52 -3.51 -11.38
N ALA A 63 24.46 -4.28 -10.81
CA ALA A 63 24.15 -5.50 -10.06
C ALA A 63 23.34 -5.19 -8.79
N THR A 64 23.68 -4.10 -8.10
CA THR A 64 22.96 -3.61 -6.92
C THR A 64 21.51 -3.24 -7.26
N THR A 65 21.32 -2.51 -8.37
CA THR A 65 20.01 -2.12 -8.86
C THR A 65 19.18 -3.34 -9.27
N ALA A 66 19.78 -4.30 -9.96
CA ALA A 66 19.10 -5.52 -10.38
C ALA A 66 18.65 -6.37 -9.18
N SER A 67 19.51 -6.53 -8.17
CA SER A 67 19.19 -7.25 -6.94
C SER A 67 18.05 -6.57 -6.18
N ALA A 68 18.18 -5.28 -5.88
CA ALA A 68 17.15 -4.52 -5.18
C ALA A 68 15.79 -4.57 -5.90
N ASN A 69 15.77 -4.45 -7.24
CA ASN A 69 14.55 -4.61 -8.04
C ASN A 69 13.93 -6.01 -7.88
N SER A 70 14.73 -7.06 -7.95
CA SER A 70 14.23 -8.44 -7.83
C SER A 70 13.51 -8.67 -6.50
N PHE A 71 14.10 -8.22 -5.39
CA PHE A 71 13.49 -8.36 -4.08
C PHE A 71 12.24 -7.50 -3.90
N VAL A 72 12.23 -6.27 -4.43
CA VAL A 72 11.01 -5.43 -4.42
C VAL A 72 9.88 -6.13 -5.18
N SER A 73 10.14 -6.59 -6.41
CA SER A 73 9.13 -7.22 -7.26
C SER A 73 8.60 -8.51 -6.65
N GLN A 74 9.45 -9.33 -6.02
CA GLN A 74 9.02 -10.55 -5.33
C GLN A 74 8.05 -10.24 -4.18
N ASN A 75 8.36 -9.25 -3.35
CA ASN A 75 7.49 -8.85 -2.24
C ASN A 75 6.14 -8.30 -2.71
N LEU A 76 6.13 -7.54 -3.81
CA LEU A 76 4.90 -6.93 -4.33
C LEU A 76 4.08 -7.84 -5.25
N SER A 77 4.68 -8.88 -5.82
CA SER A 77 4.02 -9.79 -6.78
C SER A 77 2.78 -10.52 -6.22
N THR A 78 2.70 -10.66 -4.90
CA THR A 78 1.57 -11.30 -4.22
C THR A 78 0.33 -10.41 -4.12
N ILE A 79 0.48 -9.11 -4.45
CA ILE A 79 -0.57 -8.10 -4.35
C ILE A 79 -0.84 -7.56 -5.76
N PRO A 80 -1.94 -7.98 -6.42
CA PRO A 80 -2.16 -7.71 -7.85
C PRO A 80 -2.10 -6.24 -8.25
N TYR A 81 -2.62 -5.35 -7.40
CA TYR A 81 -2.64 -3.90 -7.68
C TYR A 81 -1.28 -3.22 -7.45
N LEU A 82 -0.31 -3.91 -6.83
CA LEU A 82 1.07 -3.43 -6.61
C LEU A 82 2.10 -4.14 -7.50
N ALA A 83 1.71 -5.18 -8.22
CA ALA A 83 2.63 -6.06 -8.95
C ALA A 83 3.38 -5.38 -10.12
N THR A 84 2.89 -4.24 -10.60
CA THR A 84 3.49 -3.48 -11.72
C THR A 84 4.38 -2.32 -11.26
N ILE A 85 4.56 -2.15 -9.95
CA ILE A 85 5.39 -1.07 -9.40
C ILE A 85 6.86 -1.31 -9.75
N THR A 86 7.50 -0.30 -10.31
CA THR A 86 8.94 -0.24 -10.53
C THR A 86 9.57 0.72 -9.53
N PRO A 87 10.48 0.26 -8.64
CA PRO A 87 11.15 1.15 -7.70
C PRO A 87 12.21 1.99 -8.41
N VAL A 88 12.39 3.21 -7.93
CA VAL A 88 13.50 4.08 -8.30
C VAL A 88 14.64 3.82 -7.32
N ILE A 89 15.76 3.29 -7.84
CA ILE A 89 16.96 3.00 -7.06
C ILE A 89 18.01 4.05 -7.40
N SER A 90 18.52 4.73 -6.37
CA SER A 90 19.50 5.80 -6.48
C SER A 90 20.64 5.60 -5.49
N PHE A 91 21.82 6.13 -5.82
CA PHE A 91 23.04 6.03 -5.03
C PHE A 91 23.46 7.44 -4.58
N PRO A 92 22.95 7.94 -3.44
CA PRO A 92 23.30 9.28 -2.98
C PRO A 92 24.79 9.42 -2.62
N THR A 93 25.46 8.32 -2.29
CA THR A 93 26.91 8.20 -2.14
C THR A 93 27.36 6.84 -2.71
N SER A 94 28.67 6.63 -2.86
CA SER A 94 29.24 5.36 -3.30
C SER A 94 28.99 4.18 -2.34
N GLU A 95 28.56 4.45 -1.11
CA GLU A 95 28.35 3.44 -0.05
C GLU A 95 26.88 3.30 0.37
N SER A 96 25.98 4.09 -0.22
CA SER A 96 24.58 4.14 0.20
C SER A 96 23.64 3.82 -0.96
N VAL A 97 22.60 3.02 -0.69
CA VAL A 97 21.52 2.72 -1.63
C VAL A 97 20.23 3.32 -1.11
N LYS A 98 19.54 4.08 -1.96
CA LYS A 98 18.19 4.60 -1.69
C LYS A 98 17.20 3.92 -2.63
N VAL A 99 16.19 3.28 -2.05
CA VAL A 99 15.08 2.66 -2.79
C VAL A 99 13.83 3.51 -2.55
N THR A 100 13.21 4.00 -3.62
CA THR A 100 12.01 4.84 -3.55
C THR A 100 10.91 4.18 -4.37
N ILE A 101 9.70 4.10 -3.81
CA ILE A 101 8.51 3.63 -4.51
C ILE A 101 7.45 4.71 -4.43
N GLU A 102 6.93 5.10 -5.58
CA GLU A 102 5.77 5.98 -5.70
C GLU A 102 4.64 5.20 -6.39
N HIS A 103 3.43 5.28 -5.83
CA HIS A 103 2.28 4.57 -6.37
C HIS A 103 0.98 5.32 -6.09
N ASN A 104 0.16 5.44 -7.13
CA ASN A 104 -1.18 6.01 -7.04
C ASN A 104 -2.18 4.90 -6.73
N LEU A 105 -2.87 5.00 -5.60
CA LEU A 105 -3.91 4.06 -5.20
C LEU A 105 -5.28 4.64 -5.55
N SER A 106 -6.03 3.93 -6.39
CA SER A 106 -7.45 4.21 -6.58
C SER A 106 -8.22 3.68 -5.38
N LEU A 107 -8.97 4.57 -4.72
CA LEU A 107 -9.85 4.20 -3.62
C LEU A 107 -11.17 3.61 -4.16
N TYR A 108 -11.86 2.84 -3.34
CA TYR A 108 -13.09 2.17 -3.76
C TYR A 108 -14.31 3.10 -3.67
N PHE A 109 -14.36 3.98 -2.67
CA PHE A 109 -15.53 4.81 -2.37
C PHE A 109 -15.27 6.33 -2.37
N ALA A 110 -14.02 6.76 -2.51
CA ALA A 110 -13.62 8.17 -2.54
C ALA A 110 -13.39 8.71 -3.96
#